data_AF-A0A7V9ELA6-F1
#
_entry.id   AF-A0A7V9ELA6-F1
#
_cell.length_a   1.000
_cell.length_b   1.000
_cell.length_c   1.000
_cell.angle_alpha   90.00
_cell.angle_beta   90.00
_cell.angle_gamma   90.00
#
_symmetry.space_group_name_H-M   'P 1'
#
loop_
_entity.id
_entity.type
_entity.pdbx_description
1 polymer ?
#
loop_
_entity_poly.entity_id
_entity_poly.type
_entity_poly.pdbx_seq_one_letter_code
_entity_poly.pdbx_strand_id
1 'polypeptide(L)' 'GWVAGYNGLGGQVAIQPAVINNADGRLEVFIGAADGSLQQRWQTAPNNGWNG' A
#
# COMPACT_ATOMS: atom_id res chain seq x y z
N GLY A 1 -21.06 -8.68 7.38
CA GLY A 1 -20.58 -7.32 7.05
C GLY A 1 -19.08 -7.28 7.25
N TRP A 2 -18.35 -6.47 6.50
CA TRP A 2 -16.92 -6.27 6.72
C TRP A 2 -16.70 -5.64 8.10
N VAL A 3 -16.05 -6.36 9.01
CA VAL A 3 -15.59 -5.87 10.32
C VAL A 3 -14.07 -5.78 10.28
N ALA A 4 -13.57 -4.78 9.58
CA ALA A 4 -12.19 -4.34 9.68
C ALA A 4 -12.21 -2.82 9.85
N GLY A 5 -11.60 -2.33 10.92
CA GLY A 5 -11.42 -0.90 11.14
C GLY A 5 -10.45 -0.30 10.12
N TYR A 6 -10.59 1.00 9.86
CA TYR A 6 -9.64 1.72 9.02
C TYR A 6 -8.25 1.75 9.68
N ASN A 7 -7.24 1.21 9.00
CA ASN A 7 -5.84 1.31 9.38
C ASN A 7 -5.09 1.96 8.22
N GLY A 8 -4.81 3.26 8.34
CA GLY A 8 -4.09 4.00 7.32
C GLY A 8 -2.64 3.53 7.18
N LEU A 9 -2.15 3.43 5.95
CA LEU A 9 -0.73 3.13 5.68
C LEU A 9 0.15 4.38 5.79
N GLY A 10 -0.42 5.58 5.93
CA GLY A 10 0.31 6.84 5.83
C GLY A 10 0.58 7.26 4.37
N GLY A 11 1.28 8.38 4.18
CA GLY A 11 1.52 9.00 2.88
C GLY A 11 0.45 10.03 2.47
N GLN A 12 0.84 11.04 1.70
CA GLN A 12 -0.09 11.97 1.07
C GLN A 12 -0.41 11.47 -0.34
N VAL A 13 -1.67 11.11 -0.55
CA VAL A 13 -2.15 10.57 -1.82
C VAL A 13 -2.55 11.75 -2.72
N ALA A 14 -1.82 11.96 -3.82
CA ALA A 14 -2.19 12.96 -4.82
C ALA A 14 -3.00 12.35 -5.97
N ILE A 15 -2.79 11.06 -6.26
CA ILE A 15 -3.53 10.29 -7.27
C ILE A 15 -4.00 8.95 -6.71
N GLN A 16 -5.05 8.37 -7.32
CA GLN A 16 -5.62 7.07 -6.93
C GLN A 16 -4.51 6.00 -6.80
N PRO A 17 -4.41 5.30 -5.64
CA PRO A 17 -3.41 4.25 -5.47
C PRO A 17 -3.71 3.04 -6.35
N ALA A 18 -2.66 2.33 -6.77
CA ALA A 18 -2.75 1.02 -7.41
C ALA A 18 -2.21 -0.06 -6.46
N VAL A 19 -2.82 -1.25 -6.47
CA VAL A 19 -2.39 -2.40 -5.66
C VAL A 19 -2.16 -3.61 -6.55
N ILE A 20 -1.09 -4.35 -6.28
CA ILE A 20 -0.78 -5.63 -6.92
C ILE A 20 -0.56 -6.71 -5.86
N ASN A 21 -0.76 -7.97 -6.28
CA ASN A 21 -0.29 -9.13 -5.55
C ASN A 21 1.00 -9.62 -6.22
N ASN A 22 2.09 -9.62 -5.48
CA ASN A 22 3.37 -10.12 -5.93
C ASN A 22 3.31 -11.65 -6.06
N ALA A 23 4.18 -12.22 -6.90
CA ALA A 23 4.22 -13.68 -7.12
C ALA A 23 4.48 -14.49 -5.83
N ASP A 24 5.05 -13.86 -4.81
CA ASP A 24 5.28 -14.43 -3.48
C ASP A 24 4.08 -14.30 -2.51
N GLY A 25 2.98 -13.71 -2.97
CA GLY A 25 1.74 -13.52 -2.21
C GLY A 25 1.67 -12.23 -1.39
N ARG A 26 2.70 -11.39 -1.38
CA ARG A 26 2.68 -10.09 -0.70
C ARG A 26 1.88 -9.06 -1.50
N LEU A 27 1.17 -8.18 -0.81
CA LEU A 27 0.59 -6.99 -1.43
C LEU A 27 1.61 -5.86 -1.53
N GLU A 28 1.58 -5.12 -2.65
CA GLU A 28 2.36 -3.91 -2.88
C GLU A 28 1.47 -2.80 -3.44
N VAL A 29 1.59 -1.61 -2.86
CA VAL A 29 0.77 -0.43 -3.13
C VAL A 29 1.66 0.66 -3.70
N PHE A 30 1.25 1.24 -4.82
CA PHE A 30 1.92 2.33 -5.51
C PHE A 30 1.08 3.60 -5.45
N ILE A 31 1.72 4.72 -5.15
CA ILE A 31 1.09 6.04 -5.00
C ILE A 31 1.92 7.07 -5.75
N GLY A 32 1.30 7.84 -6.64
CA GLY A 32 1.91 9.09 -7.10
C GLY A 32 1.68 10.19 -6.05
N ALA A 33 2.76 10.83 -5.63
CA ALA A 33 2.73 11.95 -4.71
C ALA A 33 2.63 13.28 -5.47
N ALA A 34 2.25 14.34 -4.74
CA ALA A 34 2.01 15.66 -5.32
C ALA A 34 3.29 16.31 -5.87
N ASP A 35 4.45 15.89 -5.38
CA ASP A 35 5.77 16.33 -5.83
C ASP A 35 6.24 15.60 -7.12
N GLY A 36 5.39 14.75 -7.70
CA GLY A 36 5.69 13.97 -8.89
C GLY A 36 6.49 12.69 -8.62
N SER A 37 6.78 12.36 -7.35
CA SER A 37 7.45 11.11 -6.99
C SER A 37 6.49 9.92 -7.02
N LEU A 38 7.02 8.74 -7.35
CA LEU A 38 6.34 7.47 -7.14
C LEU A 38 6.78 6.90 -5.79
N GLN A 39 5.84 6.72 -4.89
CA GLN A 39 6.04 6.09 -3.59
C GLN A 39 5.44 4.69 -3.58
N GLN A 40 6.02 3.80 -2.77
CA GLN A 40 5.52 2.44 -2.61
C GLN A 40 5.52 1.98 -1.16
N ARG A 41 4.59 1.08 -0.85
CA ARG A 41 4.50 0.35 0.42
C ARG A 41 4.17 -1.11 0.13
N TRP A 42 4.79 -2.04 0.84
CA TRP A 42 4.66 -3.47 0.63
C TRP A 42 4.53 -4.23 1.94
N GLN A 43 3.81 -5.35 1.93
CA GLN A 43 3.84 -6.30 3.04
C GLN A 43 5.23 -6.91 3.17
N THR A 44 5.72 -7.16 4.38
CA THR A 44 7.01 -7.85 4.63
C THR A 44 6.90 -9.37 4.47
N ALA A 45 5.70 -9.92 4.62
CA ALA A 45 5.31 -11.30 4.30
C ALA A 45 3.81 -11.35 3.97
N PRO A 46 3.29 -12.37 3.27
CA PRO A 46 1.87 -12.45 2.93
C PRO A 46 0.98 -12.29 4.17
N ASN A 47 0.02 -11.37 4.10
CA ASN A 47 -0.91 -11.08 5.21
C ASN A 47 -0.25 -10.69 6.54
N ASN A 48 0.97 -10.14 6.50
CA ASN A 48 1.70 -9.68 7.68
C ASN A 48 1.92 -8.15 7.64
N GLY A 49 2.80 -7.63 8.50
CA GLY A 49 3.14 -6.22 8.59
C GLY A 49 3.62 -5.60 7.28
N TRP A 50 3.64 -4.27 7.25
CA TRP A 50 4.07 -3.46 6.10
C TRP A 50 5.45 -2.86 6.34
N ASN A 51 6.20 -2.62 5.28
CA ASN A 51 7.44 -1.85 5.37
C ASN A 51 7.16 -0.40 5.78
N GLY A 52 8.21 0.31 6.20
CA GLY A 52 8.21 1.75 6.45
C GLY A 52 9.11 2.45 5.46
#